data_AF-A0A923ZGE7-F1
#
_entry.id   AF-A0A923ZGE7-F1
#
_cell.length_a   1.000
_cell.length_b   1.000
_cell.length_c   1.000
_cell.angle_alpha   90.00
_cell.angle_beta   90.00
_cell.angle_gamma   90.00
#
_symmetry.space_group_name_H-M   'P 1'
#
loop_
_entity.id
_entity.type
_entity.pdbx_description
1 polymer ?
#
loop_
_entity_poly.entity_id
_entity_poly.type
_entity_poly.pdbx_seq_one_letter_code
_entity_poly.pdbx_strand_id
1 'polypeptide(L)'
;MSPTLHIKLFNKRTHSFHFFGVMGFVFGTALGVSLAGMLHLNPLVVLGMSVICACTFFLLASGAKWLLKNEVIVYYHHEIAIIIFCTIALYFLGLPVLTYLDIAILGMAVFLGFGRMGCYSVGCCHGRPHAHGVKYGQLHVAAGFTWFYKDVALFPIQVVESAAVFLLAGFSIFLLFSNEPPGTVMVCYTVLYGLIRFILEFFRGDPERPTWKGISEAQLTTLLLVAISLVLGNFGYLPLYSWHLVIFACLLAAACYIISIKNQSFSYRFFTALHVKEVATALRMLAKPSVASSINSKSIGIKIFTTKQGLSISCAHYKMAAQCIRQYTISAQGNINNVLAHKIAKLICQLQNNTDGYQLCNTKNGIYHVLLKQKPPPEKPFAQPPVILKKPALFGKS
;
A
#
# COMPACT_ATOMS: atom_id res chain seq x y z
N MET A 1 -12.34 0.50 14.81
CA MET A 1 -11.59 1.69 15.28
C MET A 1 -11.38 2.62 14.10
N SER A 2 -11.61 3.93 14.25
CA SER A 2 -11.21 4.92 13.24
C SER A 2 -9.68 5.08 13.23
N PRO A 3 -9.05 5.30 12.06
CA PRO A 3 -7.61 5.49 11.98
C PRO A 3 -7.20 6.77 12.72
N THR A 4 -6.15 6.67 13.55
CA THR A 4 -5.61 7.79 14.32
C THR A 4 -4.09 7.83 14.17
N LEU A 5 -3.53 9.01 13.88
CA LEU A 5 -2.08 9.19 13.72
C LEU A 5 -1.31 9.11 15.04
N HIS A 6 -1.99 9.36 16.16
CA HIS A 6 -1.37 9.39 17.48
C HIS A 6 -2.20 8.61 18.48
N ILE A 7 -1.51 7.85 19.32
CA ILE A 7 -2.06 7.17 20.48
C ILE A 7 -1.63 7.94 21.74
N LYS A 8 -2.58 8.21 22.63
CA LYS A 8 -2.30 8.80 23.94
C LYS A 8 -2.09 7.68 24.96
N LEU A 9 -0.92 7.62 25.56
CA LEU A 9 -0.57 6.72 26.66
C LEU A 9 -0.04 7.56 27.81
N PHE A 10 -0.68 7.48 28.98
CA PHE A 10 -0.21 8.13 30.21
C PHE A 10 0.28 9.58 29.98
N ASN A 11 -0.55 10.40 29.33
CA ASN A 11 -0.27 11.79 28.94
C ASN A 11 0.80 12.05 27.87
N LYS A 12 1.48 11.03 27.32
CA LYS A 12 2.38 11.15 26.17
C LYS A 12 1.67 10.81 24.87
N ARG A 13 1.91 11.60 23.82
CA ARG A 13 1.46 11.30 22.45
C ARG A 13 2.56 10.55 21.72
N THR A 14 2.26 9.34 21.28
CA THR A 14 3.16 8.52 20.47
C THR A 14 2.57 8.38 19.07
N HIS A 15 3.43 8.44 18.05
CA HIS A 15 3.00 8.17 16.68
C HIS A 15 2.52 6.72 16.55
N SER A 16 1.30 6.51 16.04
CA SER A 16 0.66 5.19 16.05
C SER A 16 1.47 4.13 15.32
N PHE A 17 2.16 4.49 14.25
CA PHE A 17 3.03 3.56 13.51
C PHE A 17 4.17 3.02 14.38
N HIS A 18 4.83 3.88 15.16
CA HIS A 18 5.91 3.45 16.07
C HIS A 18 5.36 2.63 17.23
N PHE A 19 4.21 3.02 17.78
CA PHE A 19 3.56 2.25 18.82
C PHE A 19 3.31 0.81 18.38
N PHE A 20 2.65 0.62 17.23
CA PHE A 20 2.40 -0.72 16.71
C PHE A 20 3.68 -1.48 16.33
N GLY A 21 4.69 -0.79 15.78
CA GLY A 21 5.98 -1.41 15.49
C GLY A 21 6.68 -1.95 16.74
N VAL A 22 6.71 -1.16 17.83
CA VAL A 22 7.28 -1.58 19.13
C VAL A 22 6.49 -2.74 19.73
N MET A 23 5.15 -2.66 19.73
CA MET A 23 4.30 -3.75 20.21
C MET A 23 4.55 -5.04 19.44
N GLY A 24 4.65 -4.95 18.11
CA GLY A 24 4.95 -6.09 17.25
C GLY A 24 6.31 -6.72 17.56
N PHE A 25 7.34 -5.90 17.78
CA PHE A 25 8.68 -6.40 18.11
C PHE A 25 8.70 -7.06 19.48
N VAL A 26 8.14 -6.40 20.50
CA VAL A 26 8.07 -6.92 21.87
C VAL A 26 7.28 -8.23 21.92
N PHE A 27 6.10 -8.28 21.34
CA PHE A 27 5.29 -9.51 21.33
C PHE A 27 5.87 -10.61 20.44
N GLY A 28 6.47 -10.27 19.30
CA GLY A 28 7.14 -11.23 18.44
C GLY A 28 8.33 -11.88 19.15
N THR A 29 9.17 -11.09 19.81
CA THR A 29 10.30 -11.60 20.60
C THR A 29 9.82 -12.40 21.82
N ALA A 30 8.82 -11.92 22.56
CA ALA A 30 8.27 -12.64 23.71
C ALA A 30 7.65 -13.99 23.31
N LEU A 31 6.95 -14.04 22.17
CA LEU A 31 6.45 -15.29 21.59
C LEU A 31 7.62 -16.22 21.25
N GLY A 32 8.63 -15.74 20.54
CA GLY A 32 9.78 -16.56 20.16
C GLY A 32 10.53 -17.13 21.36
N VAL A 33 10.76 -16.33 22.39
CA VAL A 33 11.39 -16.76 23.66
C VAL A 33 10.56 -17.83 24.35
N SER A 34 9.24 -17.64 24.42
CA SER A 34 8.32 -18.63 25.00
C SER A 34 8.33 -19.94 24.22
N LEU A 35 8.26 -19.88 22.89
CA LEU A 35 8.30 -21.07 22.02
C LEU A 35 9.63 -21.81 22.14
N ALA A 36 10.76 -21.10 22.20
CA ALA A 36 12.06 -21.74 22.44
C ALA A 36 12.09 -22.48 23.78
N GLY A 37 11.56 -21.88 24.85
CA GLY A 37 11.44 -22.54 26.15
C GLY A 37 10.55 -23.79 26.10
N MET A 38 9.41 -23.72 25.41
CA MET A 38 8.49 -24.85 25.23
C MET A 38 9.09 -25.99 24.39
N LEU A 39 10.00 -25.67 23.46
CA LEU A 39 10.72 -26.64 22.63
C LEU A 39 12.04 -27.11 23.27
N HIS A 40 12.30 -26.76 24.53
CA HIS A 40 13.55 -27.07 25.24
C HIS A 40 14.83 -26.55 24.54
N LEU A 41 14.69 -25.47 23.78
CA LEU A 41 15.79 -24.72 23.15
C LEU A 41 16.25 -23.58 24.05
N ASN A 42 17.43 -23.02 23.78
CA ASN A 42 17.98 -21.92 24.56
C ASN A 42 17.30 -20.58 24.18
N PRO A 43 16.51 -19.94 25.06
CA PRO A 43 15.80 -18.71 24.72
C PRO A 43 16.73 -17.51 24.50
N LEU A 44 17.97 -17.56 25.03
CA LEU A 44 18.98 -16.52 24.80
C LEU A 44 19.37 -16.42 23.32
N VAL A 45 19.30 -17.53 22.57
CA VAL A 45 19.55 -17.53 21.14
C VAL A 45 18.50 -16.70 20.41
N VAL A 46 17.22 -16.82 20.80
CA VAL A 46 16.13 -16.00 20.22
C VAL A 46 16.28 -14.52 20.54
N LEU A 47 16.74 -14.19 21.75
CA LEU A 47 17.09 -12.81 22.10
C LEU A 47 18.24 -12.30 21.23
N GLY A 48 19.29 -13.10 21.04
CA GLY A 48 20.40 -12.77 20.13
C GLY A 48 19.93 -12.54 18.70
N MET A 49 19.05 -13.40 18.18
CA MET A 49 18.43 -13.23 16.86
C MET A 49 17.57 -11.97 16.78
N SER A 50 16.88 -11.60 17.87
CA SER A 50 16.10 -10.36 17.94
C SER A 50 16.99 -9.11 17.90
N VAL A 51 18.20 -9.19 18.47
CA VAL A 51 19.23 -8.13 18.34
C VAL A 51 19.73 -8.05 16.91
N ILE A 52 20.07 -9.18 16.27
CA ILE A 52 20.45 -9.23 14.84
C ILE A 52 19.35 -8.61 13.98
N CYS A 53 18.08 -8.94 14.26
CA CYS A 53 16.92 -8.37 13.58
C CYS A 53 16.86 -6.84 13.71
N ALA A 54 16.95 -6.32 14.93
CA ALA A 54 16.94 -4.87 15.19
C ALA A 54 18.12 -4.18 14.50
N CYS A 55 19.34 -4.71 14.65
CA CYS A 55 20.54 -4.17 14.01
C CYS A 55 20.43 -4.15 12.49
N THR A 56 20.00 -5.27 11.88
CA THR A 56 19.79 -5.38 10.43
C THR A 56 18.77 -4.34 9.96
N PHE A 57 17.68 -4.17 10.71
CA PHE A 57 16.64 -3.19 10.39
C PHE A 57 17.18 -1.76 10.41
N PHE A 58 17.89 -1.37 11.48
CA PHE A 58 18.47 -0.04 11.59
C PHE A 58 19.54 0.23 10.53
N LEU A 59 20.41 -0.75 10.23
CA LEU A 59 21.46 -0.61 9.23
C LEU A 59 20.88 -0.44 7.83
N LEU A 60 19.90 -1.27 7.44
CA LEU A 60 19.25 -1.16 6.14
C LEU A 60 18.45 0.14 6.01
N ALA A 61 17.69 0.53 7.04
CA ALA A 61 16.93 1.78 7.02
C ALA A 61 17.86 3.00 6.92
N SER A 62 18.95 3.02 7.69
CA SER A 62 19.92 4.11 7.68
C SER A 62 20.72 4.16 6.37
N GLY A 63 21.12 3.00 5.85
CA GLY A 63 21.81 2.88 4.57
C GLY A 63 20.95 3.32 3.40
N ALA A 64 19.69 2.88 3.35
CA ALA A 64 18.71 3.32 2.35
C ALA A 64 18.51 4.83 2.39
N LYS A 65 18.40 5.42 3.59
CA LYS A 65 18.29 6.87 3.76
C LYS A 65 19.52 7.61 3.23
N TRP A 66 20.72 7.09 3.48
CA TRP A 66 21.97 7.68 3.00
C TRP A 66 22.11 7.60 1.47
N LEU A 67 21.75 6.46 0.87
CA LEU A 67 21.85 6.21 -0.57
C LEU A 67 20.75 6.91 -1.38
N LEU A 68 19.49 6.77 -0.95
CA LEU A 68 18.32 7.18 -1.74
C LEU A 68 17.81 8.58 -1.35
N LYS A 69 18.42 9.23 -0.34
CA LYS A 69 17.98 10.49 0.28
C LYS A 69 16.52 10.51 0.75
N ASN A 70 15.87 9.35 0.78
CA ASN A 70 14.49 9.14 1.16
C ASN A 70 14.40 7.92 2.08
N GLU A 71 13.45 7.93 3.01
CA GLU A 71 13.16 6.78 3.88
C GLU A 71 12.31 5.77 3.09
N VAL A 72 12.98 4.86 2.38
CA VAL A 72 12.30 3.76 1.67
C VAL A 72 12.47 2.49 2.48
N ILE A 73 11.46 2.17 3.30
CA ILE A 73 11.41 0.91 4.03
C ILE A 73 10.63 -0.10 3.19
N VAL A 74 11.33 -1.02 2.54
CA VAL A 74 10.72 -2.17 1.86
C VAL A 74 10.83 -3.40 2.75
N TYR A 75 9.70 -3.84 3.30
CA TYR A 75 9.61 -4.91 4.28
C TYR A 75 10.29 -6.23 3.83
N TYR A 76 10.06 -6.67 2.58
CA TYR A 76 10.62 -7.91 2.05
C TYR A 76 12.15 -7.97 2.08
N HIS A 77 12.82 -6.86 1.78
CA HIS A 77 14.28 -6.80 1.77
C HIS A 77 14.85 -6.99 3.18
N HIS A 78 14.14 -6.47 4.19
CA HIS A 78 14.54 -6.60 5.58
C HIS A 78 14.31 -8.02 6.08
N GLU A 79 13.15 -8.61 5.78
CA GLU A 79 12.82 -9.98 6.18
C GLU A 79 13.80 -11.01 5.59
N ILE A 80 14.12 -10.90 4.29
CA ILE A 80 15.10 -11.77 3.63
C ILE A 80 16.48 -11.61 4.27
N ALA A 81 16.93 -10.37 4.48
CA ALA A 81 18.23 -10.11 5.11
C ALA A 81 18.29 -10.67 6.54
N ILE A 82 17.23 -10.50 7.34
CA ILE A 82 17.14 -11.01 8.71
C ILE A 82 17.26 -12.53 8.71
N ILE A 83 16.51 -13.24 7.85
CA ILE A 83 16.62 -14.70 7.72
C ILE A 83 18.04 -15.12 7.34
N ILE A 84 18.68 -14.45 6.37
CA ILE A 84 20.05 -14.74 5.95
C ILE A 84 21.04 -14.55 7.10
N PHE A 85 21.03 -13.39 7.78
CA PHE A 85 21.96 -13.12 8.87
C PHE A 85 21.74 -14.03 10.08
N CYS A 86 20.48 -14.35 10.41
CA CYS A 86 20.18 -15.35 11.44
C CYS A 86 20.68 -16.74 11.05
N THR A 87 20.47 -17.16 9.79
CA THR A 87 20.97 -18.44 9.26
C THR A 87 22.48 -18.54 9.39
N ILE A 88 23.20 -17.50 8.97
CA ILE A 88 24.66 -17.41 9.06
C ILE A 88 25.12 -17.50 10.51
N ALA A 89 24.53 -16.72 11.42
CA ALA A 89 24.89 -16.71 12.83
C ALA A 89 24.66 -18.08 13.48
N LEU A 90 23.50 -18.70 13.25
CA LEU A 90 23.16 -20.01 13.80
C LEU A 90 24.09 -21.10 13.27
N TYR A 91 24.44 -21.04 11.97
CA TYR A 91 25.37 -21.98 11.34
C TYR A 91 26.76 -21.92 11.98
N PHE A 92 27.32 -20.72 12.16
CA PHE A 92 28.63 -20.55 12.81
C PHE A 92 28.65 -20.91 14.29
N LEU A 93 27.50 -20.86 14.96
CA LEU A 93 27.34 -21.28 16.35
C LEU A 93 27.07 -22.79 16.50
N GLY A 94 26.95 -23.54 15.40
CA GLY A 94 26.66 -24.98 15.42
C GLY A 94 25.27 -25.32 15.98
N LEU A 95 24.32 -24.38 15.88
CA LEU A 95 22.97 -24.52 16.43
C LEU A 95 22.00 -25.11 15.39
N PRO A 96 20.87 -25.73 15.82
CA PRO A 96 19.86 -26.28 14.91
C PRO A 96 19.16 -25.15 14.13
N VAL A 97 19.72 -24.80 12.98
CA VAL A 97 19.35 -23.63 12.17
C VAL A 97 17.84 -23.62 11.87
N LEU A 98 17.31 -24.69 11.27
CA LEU A 98 15.92 -24.73 10.80
C LEU A 98 14.91 -24.57 11.92
N THR A 99 15.14 -25.19 13.07
CA THR A 99 14.22 -25.08 14.22
C THR A 99 14.18 -23.65 14.78
N TYR A 100 15.31 -22.95 14.85
CA TYR A 100 15.33 -21.55 15.26
C TYR A 100 14.71 -20.63 14.19
N LEU A 101 14.85 -20.94 12.90
CA LEU A 101 14.18 -20.18 11.83
C LEU A 101 12.66 -20.37 11.84
N ASP A 102 12.16 -21.56 12.19
CA ASP A 102 10.74 -21.83 12.41
C ASP A 102 10.15 -20.97 13.56
N ILE A 103 10.95 -20.68 14.58
CA ILE A 103 10.56 -19.76 15.67
C ILE A 103 10.67 -18.29 15.20
N ALA A 104 11.72 -17.96 14.45
CA ALA A 104 11.96 -16.61 13.96
C ALA A 104 10.83 -16.12 13.04
N ILE A 105 10.39 -16.97 12.10
CA ILE A 105 9.31 -16.62 11.16
C ILE A 105 8.00 -16.30 11.88
N LEU A 106 7.71 -16.99 13.00
CA LEU A 106 6.54 -16.70 13.85
C LEU A 106 6.66 -15.36 14.56
N GLY A 107 7.84 -15.04 15.11
CA GLY A 107 8.10 -13.72 15.68
C GLY A 107 7.95 -12.60 14.65
N MET A 108 8.47 -12.82 13.44
CA MET A 108 8.31 -11.88 12.32
C MET A 108 6.86 -11.76 11.84
N ALA A 109 6.09 -12.86 11.84
CA ALA A 109 4.67 -12.83 11.52
C ALA A 109 3.89 -11.92 12.49
N VAL A 110 4.15 -12.04 13.79
CA VAL A 110 3.54 -11.14 14.80
C VAL A 110 3.95 -9.69 14.55
N PHE A 111 5.24 -9.44 14.31
CA PHE A 111 5.74 -8.11 13.98
C PHE A 111 5.03 -7.51 12.75
N LEU A 112 4.87 -8.29 11.69
CA LEU A 112 4.17 -7.90 10.47
C LEU A 112 2.69 -7.61 10.73
N GLY A 113 2.00 -8.47 11.48
CA GLY A 113 0.59 -8.30 11.83
C GLY A 113 0.34 -6.95 12.50
N PHE A 114 1.16 -6.60 13.50
CA PHE A 114 1.11 -5.29 14.14
C PHE A 114 1.58 -4.16 13.22
N GLY A 115 2.64 -4.36 12.43
CA GLY A 115 3.10 -3.40 11.44
C GLY A 115 2.01 -2.98 10.45
N ARG A 116 1.13 -3.92 10.06
CA ARG A 116 -0.05 -3.63 9.23
C ARG A 116 -1.12 -2.83 9.96
N MET A 117 -1.30 -3.02 11.27
CA MET A 117 -2.14 -2.14 12.11
C MET A 117 -1.54 -0.72 12.21
N GLY A 118 -0.22 -0.62 12.24
CA GLY A 118 0.50 0.65 12.08
C GLY A 118 0.19 1.32 10.73
N CYS A 119 0.29 0.55 9.63
CA CYS A 119 -0.05 1.04 8.28
C CYS A 119 -1.50 1.52 8.19
N TYR A 120 -2.44 0.79 8.79
CA TYR A 120 -3.85 1.17 8.88
C TYR A 120 -4.03 2.52 9.59
N SER A 121 -3.25 2.79 10.63
CA SER A 121 -3.40 4.00 11.43
C SER A 121 -2.93 5.26 10.71
N VAL A 122 -1.93 5.14 9.83
CA VAL A 122 -1.36 6.26 9.06
C VAL A 122 -1.90 6.37 7.63
N GLY A 123 -2.56 5.31 7.15
CA GLY A 123 -3.12 5.23 5.80
C GLY A 123 -2.12 4.86 4.71
N CYS A 124 -0.89 4.47 5.05
CA CYS A 124 0.04 3.95 4.06
C CYS A 124 -0.38 2.54 3.62
N CYS A 125 0.13 2.07 2.48
CA CYS A 125 -0.16 0.73 1.97
C CYS A 125 -1.68 0.46 1.80
N HIS A 126 -2.44 1.46 1.37
CA HIS A 126 -3.91 1.42 1.34
C HIS A 126 -4.49 0.65 0.14
N GLY A 127 -5.75 0.24 0.28
CA GLY A 127 -6.51 -0.41 -0.79
C GLY A 127 -7.00 0.56 -1.87
N ARG A 128 -7.69 0.01 -2.86
CA ARG A 128 -8.40 0.77 -3.91
C ARG A 128 -9.69 1.40 -3.36
N PRO A 129 -10.23 2.43 -4.04
CA PRO A 129 -11.56 2.95 -3.76
C PRO A 129 -12.62 1.84 -3.73
N HIS A 130 -13.44 1.84 -2.69
CA HIS A 130 -14.48 0.84 -2.45
C HIS A 130 -15.76 1.53 -1.96
N ALA A 131 -16.92 0.90 -2.15
CA ALA A 131 -18.19 1.51 -1.74
C ALA A 131 -18.28 1.71 -0.21
N HIS A 132 -17.75 0.74 0.53
CA HIS A 132 -17.70 0.74 1.99
C HIS A 132 -16.27 0.47 2.45
N GLY A 133 -15.73 1.28 3.35
CA GLY A 133 -14.33 1.14 3.71
C GLY A 133 -13.83 2.21 4.67
N VAL A 134 -12.52 2.22 4.87
CA VAL A 134 -11.83 3.18 5.72
C VAL A 134 -11.61 4.49 4.96
N LYS A 135 -11.78 5.62 5.65
CA LYS A 135 -11.53 6.97 5.12
C LYS A 135 -10.39 7.62 5.87
N TYR A 136 -9.57 8.37 5.15
CA TYR A 136 -8.44 9.12 5.70
C TYR A 136 -8.63 10.61 5.44
N GLY A 137 -8.65 11.39 6.53
CA GLY A 137 -8.89 12.84 6.46
C GLY A 137 -7.63 13.69 6.22
N GLN A 138 -7.81 15.01 6.34
CA GLN A 138 -6.75 15.99 6.06
C GLN A 138 -5.47 15.80 6.88
N LEU A 139 -5.57 15.36 8.13
CA LEU A 139 -4.41 15.10 8.97
C LEU A 139 -3.50 14.01 8.39
N HIS A 140 -4.09 12.96 7.81
CA HIS A 140 -3.33 11.89 7.17
C HIS A 140 -2.64 12.40 5.90
N VAL A 141 -3.33 13.22 5.11
CA VAL A 141 -2.73 13.87 3.92
C VAL A 141 -1.51 14.71 4.32
N ALA A 142 -1.62 15.48 5.41
CA ALA A 142 -0.49 16.26 5.93
C ALA A 142 0.68 15.38 6.41
N ALA A 143 0.40 14.12 6.79
CA ALA A 143 1.38 13.12 7.20
C ALA A 143 1.91 12.24 6.04
N GLY A 144 1.59 12.56 4.78
CA GLY A 144 2.10 11.85 3.60
C GLY A 144 1.14 10.84 2.95
N PHE A 145 -0.11 10.77 3.39
CA PHE A 145 -1.13 9.95 2.71
C PHE A 145 -1.45 10.47 1.30
N THR A 146 -1.85 9.55 0.41
CA THR A 146 -2.27 9.82 -0.97
C THR A 146 -3.36 10.89 -1.05
N TRP A 147 -2.96 12.12 -1.38
CA TRP A 147 -3.80 13.33 -1.25
C TRP A 147 -5.13 13.28 -2.02
N PHE A 148 -5.18 12.59 -3.16
CA PHE A 148 -6.38 12.48 -3.99
C PHE A 148 -7.38 11.42 -3.50
N TYR A 149 -7.05 10.69 -2.43
CA TYR A 149 -7.97 9.80 -1.73
C TYR A 149 -8.42 10.36 -0.38
N LYS A 150 -8.21 11.65 -0.13
CA LYS A 150 -8.75 12.32 1.06
C LYS A 150 -10.26 12.08 1.15
N ASP A 151 -10.73 11.58 2.28
CA ASP A 151 -12.15 11.28 2.58
C ASP A 151 -12.83 10.27 1.63
N VAL A 152 -12.08 9.64 0.71
CA VAL A 152 -12.54 8.54 -0.14
C VAL A 152 -12.54 7.25 0.66
N ALA A 153 -13.63 6.46 0.57
CA ALA A 153 -13.69 5.15 1.19
C ALA A 153 -12.78 4.16 0.44
N LEU A 154 -11.83 3.55 1.15
CA LEU A 154 -10.86 2.61 0.61
C LEU A 154 -11.06 1.22 1.22
N PHE A 155 -10.81 0.17 0.43
CA PHE A 155 -10.79 -1.20 0.93
C PHE A 155 -9.75 -1.33 2.07
N PRO A 156 -10.11 -1.86 3.26
CA PRO A 156 -9.25 -1.89 4.44
C PRO A 156 -8.20 -3.01 4.36
N ILE A 157 -7.39 -3.00 3.30
CA ILE A 157 -6.42 -4.06 2.98
C ILE A 157 -5.44 -4.32 4.12
N GLN A 158 -5.08 -3.29 4.89
CA GLN A 158 -4.12 -3.41 5.99
C GLN A 158 -4.68 -4.26 7.14
N VAL A 159 -5.96 -4.10 7.47
CA VAL A 159 -6.62 -4.90 8.52
C VAL A 159 -6.82 -6.34 8.03
N VAL A 160 -7.22 -6.51 6.77
CA VAL A 160 -7.35 -7.84 6.15
C VAL A 160 -6.01 -8.58 6.17
N GLU A 161 -4.93 -7.90 5.78
CA GLU A 161 -3.57 -8.48 5.80
C GLU A 161 -3.12 -8.81 7.23
N SER A 162 -3.37 -7.91 8.19
CA SER A 162 -3.06 -8.14 9.61
C SER A 162 -3.77 -9.39 10.16
N ALA A 163 -5.08 -9.50 9.91
CA ALA A 163 -5.87 -10.67 10.32
C ALA A 163 -5.38 -11.96 9.67
N ALA A 164 -5.10 -11.95 8.36
CA ALA A 164 -4.58 -13.10 7.65
C ALA A 164 -3.22 -13.56 8.20
N VAL A 165 -2.33 -12.62 8.52
CA VAL A 165 -1.01 -12.91 9.10
C VAL A 165 -1.14 -13.50 10.51
N PHE A 166 -2.02 -12.99 11.37
CA PHE A 166 -2.22 -13.56 12.70
C PHE A 166 -2.87 -14.95 12.66
N LEU A 167 -3.83 -15.18 11.76
CA LEU A 167 -4.40 -16.51 11.53
C LEU A 167 -3.34 -17.49 11.04
N LEU A 168 -2.50 -17.05 10.11
CA LEU A 168 -1.40 -17.86 9.60
C LEU A 168 -0.36 -18.16 10.69
N ALA A 169 -0.03 -17.19 11.55
CA ALA A 169 0.84 -17.41 12.71
C ALA A 169 0.25 -18.45 13.67
N GLY A 170 -1.06 -18.40 13.95
CA GLY A 170 -1.75 -19.41 14.77
C GLY A 170 -1.68 -20.81 14.17
N PHE A 171 -1.93 -20.93 12.85
CA PHE A 171 -1.78 -22.19 12.12
C PHE A 171 -0.32 -22.70 12.13
N SER A 172 0.65 -21.81 11.96
CA SER A 172 2.08 -22.12 12.00
C SER A 172 2.54 -22.56 13.40
N ILE A 173 1.98 -22.00 14.47
CA ILE A 173 2.23 -22.49 15.85
C ILE A 173 1.67 -23.90 16.01
N PHE A 174 0.47 -24.18 15.50
CA PHE A 174 -0.07 -25.54 15.50
C PHE A 174 0.85 -26.53 14.77
N LEU A 175 1.35 -26.15 13.57
CA LEU A 175 2.32 -26.96 12.83
C LEU A 175 3.63 -27.19 13.61
N LEU A 176 4.13 -26.16 14.32
CA LEU A 176 5.36 -26.25 15.11
C LEU A 176 5.30 -27.36 16.17
N PHE A 177 4.12 -27.62 16.73
CA PHE A 177 3.89 -28.66 17.75
C PHE A 177 3.33 -29.98 17.18
N SER A 178 3.25 -30.12 15.84
CA SER A 178 2.68 -31.29 15.17
C SER A 178 3.72 -32.37 14.83
N ASN A 179 4.93 -32.32 15.41
CA ASN A 179 6.06 -33.24 15.11
C ASN A 179 6.50 -33.25 13.64
N GLU A 180 6.28 -32.14 12.93
CA GLU A 180 6.77 -31.97 11.56
C GLU A 180 8.30 -31.78 11.55
N PRO A 181 8.98 -32.10 10.42
CA PRO A 181 10.41 -31.87 10.29
C PRO A 181 10.82 -30.39 10.52
N PRO A 182 12.01 -30.12 11.07
CA PRO A 182 12.52 -28.76 11.17
C PRO A 182 12.55 -28.06 9.81
N GLY A 183 12.11 -26.80 9.78
CA GLY A 183 11.99 -25.97 8.58
C GLY A 183 10.59 -26.00 7.95
N THR A 184 9.70 -26.89 8.41
CA THR A 184 8.33 -26.99 7.90
C THR A 184 7.55 -25.72 8.16
N VAL A 185 7.66 -25.12 9.35
CA VAL A 185 6.90 -23.91 9.69
C VAL A 185 7.33 -22.74 8.82
N MET A 186 8.64 -22.56 8.64
CA MET A 186 9.22 -21.52 7.80
C MET A 186 8.79 -21.65 6.34
N VAL A 187 8.91 -22.83 5.75
CA VAL A 187 8.57 -23.03 4.34
C VAL A 187 7.07 -22.90 4.10
N CYS A 188 6.24 -23.49 4.96
CA CYS A 188 4.79 -23.42 4.86
C CYS A 188 4.29 -21.98 5.02
N TYR A 189 4.80 -21.26 6.03
CA TYR A 189 4.47 -19.84 6.23
C TYR A 189 4.85 -19.01 5.01
N THR A 190 6.07 -19.20 4.48
CA THR A 190 6.58 -18.43 3.33
C THR A 190 5.70 -18.63 2.09
N VAL A 191 5.33 -19.88 1.79
CA VAL A 191 4.48 -20.19 0.63
C VAL A 191 3.06 -19.66 0.80
N LEU A 192 2.44 -19.88 1.98
CA LEU A 192 1.06 -19.46 2.24
C LEU A 192 0.93 -17.94 2.34
N TYR A 193 1.85 -17.27 3.06
CA TYR A 193 1.88 -15.81 3.10
C TYR A 193 2.16 -15.23 1.72
N GLY A 194 3.07 -15.85 0.95
CA GLY A 194 3.33 -15.49 -0.45
C GLY A 194 2.06 -15.51 -1.29
N LEU A 195 1.26 -16.58 -1.21
CA LEU A 195 -0.03 -16.69 -1.89
C LEU A 195 -1.01 -15.60 -1.44
N ILE A 196 -1.20 -15.41 -0.13
CA ILE A 196 -2.06 -14.37 0.43
C ILE A 196 -1.62 -12.99 -0.11
N ARG A 197 -0.32 -12.69 -0.04
CA ARG A 197 0.22 -11.41 -0.51
C ARG A 197 -0.06 -11.19 -1.99
N PHE A 198 0.17 -12.23 -2.81
CA PHE A 198 -0.04 -12.16 -4.25
C PHE A 198 -1.49 -11.78 -4.59
N ILE A 199 -2.46 -12.34 -3.85
CA ILE A 199 -3.88 -12.03 -3.97
C ILE A 199 -4.19 -10.61 -3.48
N LEU A 200 -3.71 -10.24 -2.30
CA LEU A 200 -3.98 -8.93 -1.69
C LEU A 200 -3.46 -7.77 -2.55
N GLU A 201 -2.40 -7.98 -3.33
CA GLU A 201 -1.87 -6.97 -4.25
C GLU A 201 -2.90 -6.49 -5.28
N PHE A 202 -3.83 -7.35 -5.74
CA PHE A 202 -4.87 -6.93 -6.68
C PHE A 202 -5.82 -5.87 -6.11
N PHE A 203 -5.95 -5.82 -4.78
CA PHE A 203 -6.80 -4.91 -4.05
C PHE A 203 -6.07 -3.63 -3.61
N ARG A 204 -4.76 -3.53 -3.85
CA ARG A 204 -3.95 -2.35 -3.48
C ARG A 204 -4.17 -1.17 -4.42
N GLY A 205 -4.11 0.03 -3.83
CA GLY A 205 -4.35 1.31 -4.50
C GLY A 205 -3.22 2.32 -4.35
N ASP A 206 -2.12 1.98 -3.68
CA ASP A 206 -0.99 2.88 -3.46
C ASP A 206 -0.09 2.99 -4.71
N PRO A 207 0.03 4.18 -5.34
CA PRO A 207 0.64 4.36 -6.66
C PRO A 207 2.18 4.38 -6.65
N GLU A 208 2.79 4.43 -5.48
CA GLU A 208 4.25 4.53 -5.31
C GLU A 208 4.95 3.18 -5.40
N ARG A 209 4.19 2.08 -5.45
CA ARG A 209 4.74 0.73 -5.56
C ARG A 209 5.37 0.50 -6.94
N PRO A 210 6.60 -0.03 -6.99
CA PRO A 210 7.20 -0.49 -8.24
C PRO A 210 6.37 -1.60 -8.89
N THR A 211 6.11 -1.47 -10.19
CA THR A 211 5.45 -2.50 -11.00
C THR A 211 6.24 -2.73 -12.28
N TRP A 212 6.33 -3.98 -12.73
CA TRP A 212 6.97 -4.39 -13.98
C TRP A 212 5.96 -5.14 -14.83
N LYS A 213 5.68 -4.62 -16.04
CA LYS A 213 4.70 -5.19 -16.99
C LYS A 213 3.34 -5.57 -16.37
N GLY A 214 2.89 -4.81 -15.36
CA GLY A 214 1.61 -5.01 -14.68
C GLY A 214 1.65 -5.92 -13.44
N ILE A 215 2.81 -6.54 -13.14
CA ILE A 215 3.07 -7.31 -11.92
C ILE A 215 3.77 -6.41 -10.90
N SER A 216 3.36 -6.46 -9.63
CA SER A 216 4.04 -5.71 -8.57
C SER A 216 5.38 -6.33 -8.16
N GLU A 217 6.25 -5.53 -7.56
CA GLU A 217 7.47 -6.05 -6.89
C GLU A 217 7.14 -7.16 -5.88
N ALA A 218 6.08 -7.01 -5.08
CA ALA A 218 5.67 -8.01 -4.09
C ALA A 218 5.24 -9.35 -4.72
N GLN A 219 4.61 -9.32 -5.89
CA GLN A 219 4.22 -10.54 -6.61
C GLN A 219 5.44 -11.25 -7.22
N LEU A 220 6.42 -10.48 -7.71
CA LEU A 220 7.68 -11.04 -8.20
C LEU A 220 8.51 -11.64 -7.06
N THR A 221 8.60 -10.96 -5.91
CA THR A 221 9.32 -11.50 -4.74
C THR A 221 8.63 -12.74 -4.19
N THR A 222 7.30 -12.80 -4.14
CA THR A 222 6.59 -14.04 -3.83
C THR A 222 7.01 -15.18 -4.77
N LEU A 223 6.98 -14.97 -6.09
CA LEU A 223 7.37 -16.01 -7.05
C LEU A 223 8.81 -16.48 -6.83
N LEU A 224 9.73 -15.54 -6.60
CA LEU A 224 11.13 -15.83 -6.32
C LEU A 224 11.31 -16.64 -5.03
N LEU A 225 10.67 -16.24 -3.94
CA LEU A 225 10.79 -16.92 -2.64
C LEU A 225 10.20 -18.34 -2.69
N VAL A 226 9.06 -18.52 -3.36
CA VAL A 226 8.49 -19.86 -3.56
C VAL A 226 9.38 -20.72 -4.45
N ALA A 227 9.96 -20.16 -5.52
CA ALA A 227 10.92 -20.87 -6.37
C ALA A 227 12.17 -21.29 -5.59
N ILE A 228 12.75 -20.40 -4.79
CA ILE A 228 13.90 -20.72 -3.92
C ILE A 228 13.53 -21.82 -2.93
N SER A 229 12.36 -21.75 -2.32
CA SER A 229 11.87 -22.79 -1.39
C SER A 229 11.76 -24.16 -2.06
N LEU A 230 11.28 -24.21 -3.31
CA LEU A 230 11.20 -25.45 -4.10
C LEU A 230 12.59 -26.00 -4.43
N VAL A 231 13.51 -25.14 -4.86
CA VAL A 231 14.88 -25.53 -5.20
C VAL A 231 15.60 -26.08 -3.96
N LEU A 232 15.56 -25.36 -2.84
CA LEU A 232 16.15 -25.81 -1.58
C LEU A 232 15.51 -27.10 -1.08
N GLY A 233 14.19 -27.24 -1.25
CA GLY A 233 13.47 -28.47 -0.91
C GLY A 233 13.93 -29.67 -1.76
N ASN A 234 14.15 -29.46 -3.06
CA ASN A 234 14.63 -30.51 -3.96
C ASN A 234 16.06 -30.96 -3.66
N PHE A 235 16.90 -30.07 -3.13
CA PHE A 235 18.25 -30.41 -2.65
C PHE A 235 18.28 -30.98 -1.23
N GLY A 236 17.12 -31.13 -0.57
CA GLY A 236 17.02 -31.68 0.78
C GLY A 236 17.41 -30.72 1.91
N TYR A 237 17.59 -29.43 1.62
CA TYR A 237 17.86 -28.42 2.64
C TYR A 237 16.60 -27.96 3.38
N LEU A 238 15.43 -28.10 2.77
CA LEU A 238 14.13 -27.76 3.36
C LEU A 238 13.12 -28.90 3.13
N PRO A 239 12.09 -29.01 3.98
CA PRO A 239 10.95 -29.90 3.70
C PRO A 239 10.23 -29.49 2.41
N LEU A 240 9.97 -30.46 1.54
CA LEU A 240 9.27 -30.26 0.27
C LEU A 240 7.93 -31.00 0.29
N TYR A 241 6.84 -30.26 0.09
CA TYR A 241 5.49 -30.81 -0.01
C TYR A 241 4.92 -30.60 -1.42
N SER A 242 4.14 -31.56 -1.92
CA SER A 242 3.61 -31.53 -3.29
C SER A 242 2.74 -30.29 -3.58
N TRP A 243 2.05 -29.76 -2.57
CA TRP A 243 1.22 -28.57 -2.72
C TRP A 243 2.04 -27.28 -2.92
N HIS A 244 3.33 -27.25 -2.56
CA HIS A 244 4.22 -26.13 -2.88
C HIS A 244 4.33 -25.93 -4.40
N LEU A 245 4.46 -27.04 -5.14
CA LEU A 245 4.55 -27.03 -6.60
C LEU A 245 3.24 -26.54 -7.23
N VAL A 246 2.10 -26.98 -6.68
CA VAL A 246 0.77 -26.55 -7.15
C VAL A 246 0.62 -25.04 -6.98
N ILE A 247 0.92 -24.50 -5.80
CA ILE A 247 0.85 -23.06 -5.55
C ILE A 247 1.79 -22.30 -6.48
N PHE A 248 3.05 -22.75 -6.63
CA PHE A 248 4.00 -22.11 -7.53
C PHE A 248 3.49 -22.07 -8.97
N ALA A 249 2.99 -23.19 -9.49
CA ALA A 249 2.43 -23.28 -10.84
C ALA A 249 1.23 -22.34 -11.01
N CYS A 250 0.32 -22.27 -10.03
CA CYS A 250 -0.81 -21.34 -10.05
C CYS A 250 -0.38 -19.88 -10.06
N LEU A 251 0.59 -19.51 -9.22
CA LEU A 251 1.12 -18.14 -9.15
C LEU A 251 1.83 -17.76 -10.45
N LEU A 252 2.62 -18.67 -11.02
CA LEU A 252 3.32 -18.48 -12.29
C LEU A 252 2.32 -18.32 -13.44
N ALA A 253 1.30 -19.18 -13.51
CA ALA A 253 0.24 -19.06 -14.52
C ALA A 253 -0.51 -17.72 -14.40
N ALA A 254 -0.84 -17.29 -13.17
CA ALA A 254 -1.47 -16.00 -12.94
C ALA A 254 -0.57 -14.82 -13.38
N ALA A 255 0.73 -14.88 -13.09
CA ALA A 255 1.71 -13.89 -13.54
C ALA A 255 1.81 -13.83 -15.08
N CYS A 256 1.92 -14.98 -15.75
CA CYS A 256 1.91 -15.07 -17.20
C CYS A 256 0.62 -14.51 -17.80
N TYR A 257 -0.54 -14.82 -17.22
CA TYR A 257 -1.83 -14.26 -17.65
C TYR A 257 -1.86 -12.73 -17.54
N ILE A 258 -1.31 -12.17 -16.45
CA ILE A 258 -1.25 -10.72 -16.26
C ILE A 258 -0.40 -10.06 -17.33
N ILE A 259 0.79 -10.62 -17.60
CA ILE A 259 1.73 -10.07 -18.58
C ILE A 259 1.17 -10.17 -20.00
N SER A 260 0.65 -11.34 -20.38
CA SER A 260 0.30 -11.66 -21.76
C SER A 260 -1.08 -11.16 -22.18
N ILE A 261 -2.06 -11.17 -21.27
CA ILE A 261 -3.47 -10.89 -21.61
C ILE A 261 -3.96 -9.63 -20.90
N LYS A 262 -3.86 -9.60 -19.56
CA LYS A 262 -4.48 -8.53 -18.77
C LYS A 262 -3.86 -7.16 -19.04
N ASN A 263 -2.54 -7.10 -19.17
CA ASN A 263 -1.82 -5.84 -19.43
C ASN A 263 -2.04 -5.31 -20.86
N GLN A 264 -2.43 -6.17 -21.79
CA GLN A 264 -2.83 -5.77 -23.15
C GLN A 264 -4.26 -5.23 -23.20
N SER A 265 -5.10 -5.52 -22.19
CA SER A 265 -6.47 -5.01 -22.14
C SER A 265 -6.50 -3.49 -21.98
N PHE A 266 -7.07 -2.82 -22.98
CA PHE A 266 -7.24 -1.37 -22.99
C PHE A 266 -7.91 -0.87 -21.70
N SER A 267 -8.98 -1.52 -21.24
CA SER A 267 -9.71 -1.12 -20.02
C SER A 267 -8.88 -1.27 -18.74
N TYR A 268 -8.01 -2.28 -18.62
CA TYR A 268 -7.24 -2.51 -17.39
C TYR A 268 -6.24 -1.40 -17.12
N ARG A 269 -5.59 -0.90 -18.18
CA ARG A 269 -4.56 0.14 -18.09
C ARG A 269 -5.08 1.38 -17.35
N PHE A 270 -6.32 1.82 -17.67
CA PHE A 270 -6.92 3.04 -17.09
C PHE A 270 -7.14 2.99 -15.57
N PHE A 271 -7.20 1.80 -14.98
CA PHE A 271 -7.47 1.62 -13.53
C PHE A 271 -6.27 1.08 -12.76
N THR A 272 -5.07 1.26 -13.31
CA THR A 272 -3.82 1.10 -12.56
C THR A 272 -3.65 2.28 -11.59
N ALA A 273 -3.05 2.05 -10.42
CA ALA A 273 -2.88 3.09 -9.40
C ALA A 273 -2.11 4.31 -9.94
N LEU A 274 -1.11 4.08 -10.79
CA LEU A 274 -0.33 5.13 -11.45
C LEU A 274 -1.19 5.99 -12.38
N HIS A 275 -2.04 5.36 -13.20
CA HIS A 275 -2.93 6.12 -14.08
C HIS A 275 -4.00 6.87 -13.29
N VAL A 276 -4.52 6.31 -12.20
CA VAL A 276 -5.43 7.02 -11.30
C VAL A 276 -4.76 8.27 -10.71
N LYS A 277 -3.47 8.20 -10.34
CA LYS A 277 -2.68 9.37 -9.93
C LYS A 277 -2.54 10.41 -11.05
N GLU A 278 -2.32 9.99 -12.30
CA GLU A 278 -2.30 10.90 -13.45
C GLU A 278 -3.66 11.60 -13.65
N VAL A 279 -4.76 10.85 -13.61
CA VAL A 279 -6.12 11.40 -13.69
C VAL A 279 -6.39 12.39 -12.55
N ALA A 280 -6.08 12.03 -11.31
CA ALA A 280 -6.25 12.94 -10.17
C ALA A 280 -5.44 14.24 -10.33
N THR A 281 -4.21 14.12 -10.84
CA THR A 281 -3.34 15.27 -11.13
C THR A 281 -3.96 16.15 -12.22
N ALA A 282 -4.47 15.55 -13.30
CA ALA A 282 -5.18 16.25 -14.37
C ALA A 282 -6.39 17.02 -13.82
N LEU A 283 -7.24 16.38 -13.02
CA LEU A 283 -8.42 17.01 -12.41
C LEU A 283 -8.03 18.21 -11.53
N ARG A 284 -6.93 18.11 -10.76
CA ARG A 284 -6.44 19.22 -9.92
C ARG A 284 -5.86 20.37 -10.74
N MET A 285 -5.16 20.08 -11.83
CA MET A 285 -4.62 21.10 -12.74
C MET A 285 -5.74 21.85 -13.46
N LEU A 286 -6.76 21.12 -13.93
CA LEU A 286 -7.93 21.67 -14.62
C LEU A 286 -8.89 22.42 -13.68
N ALA A 287 -8.85 22.14 -12.38
CA ALA A 287 -9.66 22.84 -11.38
C ALA A 287 -9.17 24.26 -11.05
N LYS A 288 -7.91 24.61 -11.38
CA LYS A 288 -7.39 25.96 -11.14
C LYS A 288 -8.01 26.92 -12.17
N PRO A 289 -8.72 27.99 -11.76
CA PRO A 289 -9.19 29.00 -12.70
C PRO A 289 -7.97 29.55 -13.43
N SER A 290 -8.02 29.58 -14.77
CA SER A 290 -7.07 30.41 -15.53
C SER A 290 -7.20 31.83 -14.99
N VAL A 291 -6.08 32.42 -14.57
CA VAL A 291 -5.99 33.88 -14.44
C VAL A 291 -6.57 34.42 -15.74
N ALA A 292 -7.72 35.06 -15.65
CA ALA A 292 -8.35 35.69 -16.78
C ALA A 292 -7.36 36.77 -17.23
N SER A 293 -6.59 36.47 -18.28
CA SER A 293 -5.96 37.50 -19.08
C SER A 293 -7.10 38.32 -19.65
N SER A 294 -7.31 39.48 -19.05
CA SER A 294 -8.16 40.51 -19.59
C SER A 294 -7.78 40.78 -21.05
N ILE A 295 -8.81 40.82 -21.89
CA ILE A 295 -8.88 41.56 -23.18
C ILE A 295 -8.39 40.79 -24.43
N ASN A 296 -9.37 40.55 -25.32
CA ASN A 296 -9.32 40.33 -26.77
C ASN A 296 -8.30 39.34 -27.36
N SER A 297 -8.74 38.08 -27.59
CA SER A 297 -8.52 37.37 -28.88
C SER A 297 -9.31 36.06 -28.95
N LYS A 298 -9.67 35.66 -30.18
CA LYS A 298 -10.65 34.65 -30.62
C LYS A 298 -10.31 33.17 -30.35
N SER A 299 -9.64 32.82 -29.25
CA SER A 299 -9.50 31.40 -28.87
C SER A 299 -9.75 31.22 -27.37
N ILE A 300 -10.93 30.71 -27.03
CA ILE A 300 -11.18 30.15 -25.69
C ILE A 300 -10.25 28.94 -25.56
N GLY A 301 -9.09 29.13 -24.96
CA GLY A 301 -8.11 28.06 -24.76
C GLY A 301 -8.67 27.01 -23.82
N ILE A 302 -9.32 25.98 -24.34
CA ILE A 302 -9.76 24.82 -23.57
C ILE A 302 -8.49 24.08 -23.13
N LYS A 303 -8.20 24.08 -21.83
CA LYS A 303 -7.11 23.27 -21.29
C LYS A 303 -7.49 21.80 -21.39
N ILE A 304 -6.73 21.06 -22.18
CA ILE A 304 -6.83 19.59 -22.32
C ILE A 304 -5.59 18.99 -21.67
N PHE A 305 -5.79 17.98 -20.82
CA PHE A 305 -4.72 17.18 -20.25
C PHE A 305 -4.81 15.77 -20.82
N THR A 306 -3.72 15.25 -21.38
CA THR A 306 -3.64 13.88 -21.91
C THR A 306 -2.73 13.03 -21.04
N THR A 307 -3.24 11.91 -20.52
CA THR A 307 -2.47 10.95 -19.71
C THR A 307 -1.54 10.12 -20.58
N LYS A 308 -0.57 9.41 -19.97
CA LYS A 308 0.37 8.55 -20.71
C LYS A 308 -0.32 7.37 -21.40
N GLN A 309 -1.54 7.04 -20.97
CA GLN A 309 -2.35 5.98 -21.57
C GLN A 309 -3.33 6.52 -22.63
N GLY A 310 -3.22 7.80 -22.99
CA GLY A 310 -4.01 8.40 -24.05
C GLY A 310 -5.41 8.87 -23.61
N LEU A 311 -5.71 8.96 -22.31
CA LEU A 311 -6.94 9.59 -21.81
C LEU A 311 -6.79 11.10 -21.88
N SER A 312 -7.63 11.77 -22.66
CA SER A 312 -7.73 13.22 -22.67
C SER A 312 -8.89 13.68 -21.81
N ILE A 313 -8.63 14.65 -20.94
CA ILE A 313 -9.61 15.23 -20.01
C ILE A 313 -9.56 16.75 -20.16
N SER A 314 -10.73 17.39 -20.30
CA SER A 314 -10.89 18.83 -20.13
C SER A 314 -11.97 19.13 -19.10
N CYS A 315 -11.98 20.35 -18.56
CA CYS A 315 -12.96 20.77 -17.55
C CYS A 315 -13.55 22.13 -17.92
N ALA A 316 -14.86 22.26 -17.72
CA ALA A 316 -15.60 23.52 -17.78
C ALA A 316 -16.41 23.71 -16.49
N HIS A 317 -16.56 24.96 -16.07
CA HIS A 317 -17.35 25.35 -14.89
C HIS A 317 -18.51 26.22 -15.33
N TYR A 318 -19.72 25.80 -14.96
CA TYR A 318 -20.94 26.55 -15.20
C TYR A 318 -21.54 26.94 -13.86
N LYS A 319 -21.65 28.24 -13.59
CA LYS A 319 -22.37 28.76 -12.44
C LYS A 319 -23.80 29.03 -12.86
N MET A 320 -24.74 28.31 -12.25
CA MET A 320 -26.18 28.60 -12.31
C MET A 320 -26.60 29.15 -10.93
N ALA A 321 -27.65 29.97 -10.88
CA ALA A 321 -28.01 30.78 -9.70
C ALA A 321 -27.99 30.05 -8.33
N ALA A 322 -28.35 28.75 -8.30
CA ALA A 322 -28.33 27.93 -7.08
C ALA A 322 -27.37 26.73 -7.12
N GLN A 323 -26.66 26.49 -8.24
CA GLN A 323 -25.86 25.28 -8.44
C GLN A 323 -24.61 25.54 -9.29
N CYS A 324 -23.48 24.98 -8.88
CA CYS A 324 -22.28 24.93 -9.71
C CYS A 324 -22.23 23.56 -10.42
N ILE A 325 -22.25 23.56 -11.75
CA ILE A 325 -22.07 22.36 -12.55
C ILE A 325 -20.63 22.34 -13.04
N ARG A 326 -19.93 21.25 -12.74
CA ARG A 326 -18.58 20.99 -13.23
C ARG A 326 -18.67 19.91 -14.30
N GLN A 327 -18.38 20.28 -15.53
CA GLN A 327 -18.37 19.36 -16.66
C GLN A 327 -16.95 18.91 -16.94
N TYR A 328 -16.75 17.59 -17.00
CA TYR A 328 -15.53 16.99 -17.51
C TYR A 328 -15.80 16.36 -18.86
N THR A 329 -15.00 16.70 -19.87
CA THR A 329 -15.05 16.02 -21.16
C THR A 329 -13.93 15.01 -21.21
N ILE A 330 -14.25 13.75 -21.53
CA ILE A 330 -13.29 12.66 -21.65
C ILE A 330 -13.30 12.08 -23.06
N SER A 331 -12.11 11.80 -23.58
CA SER A 331 -11.90 11.08 -24.84
C SER A 331 -10.61 10.27 -24.74
N ALA A 332 -10.42 9.26 -25.60
CA ALA A 332 -9.16 8.53 -25.66
C ALA A 332 -8.75 8.25 -27.10
N GLN A 333 -7.44 8.01 -27.32
CA GLN A 333 -6.91 7.61 -28.63
C GLN A 333 -7.46 6.26 -29.14
N GLY A 334 -8.09 5.46 -28.27
CA GLY A 334 -8.89 4.30 -28.62
C GLY A 334 -10.38 4.55 -28.35
N ASN A 335 -11.26 3.81 -29.02
CA ASN A 335 -12.71 4.00 -28.90
C ASN A 335 -13.19 3.67 -27.48
N ILE A 336 -13.59 4.69 -26.70
CA ILE A 336 -14.16 4.50 -25.36
C ILE A 336 -15.58 3.95 -25.55
N ASN A 337 -15.84 2.73 -25.05
CA ASN A 337 -17.20 2.21 -25.01
C ASN A 337 -17.97 2.78 -23.81
N ASN A 338 -19.31 2.68 -23.85
CA ASN A 338 -20.17 3.19 -22.77
C ASN A 338 -19.79 2.62 -21.40
N VAL A 339 -19.38 1.35 -21.32
CA VAL A 339 -18.99 0.68 -20.07
C VAL A 339 -17.74 1.31 -19.46
N LEU A 340 -16.71 1.56 -20.28
CA LEU A 340 -15.46 2.19 -19.85
C LEU A 340 -15.71 3.65 -19.44
N ALA A 341 -16.53 4.38 -20.21
CA ALA A 341 -16.91 5.75 -19.88
C ALA A 341 -17.58 5.85 -18.51
N HIS A 342 -18.53 4.96 -18.18
CA HIS A 342 -19.15 4.91 -16.85
C HIS A 342 -18.13 4.61 -15.74
N LYS A 343 -17.18 3.70 -15.97
CA LYS A 343 -16.13 3.40 -14.97
C LYS A 343 -15.22 4.61 -14.73
N ILE A 344 -14.83 5.34 -15.79
CA ILE A 344 -14.03 6.56 -15.69
C ILE A 344 -14.82 7.66 -14.98
N ALA A 345 -16.10 7.86 -15.32
CA ALA A 345 -16.97 8.83 -14.68
C ALA A 345 -17.13 8.57 -13.18
N LYS A 346 -17.34 7.29 -12.79
CA LYS A 346 -17.37 6.87 -11.39
C LYS A 346 -16.06 7.17 -10.67
N LEU A 347 -14.92 6.91 -11.31
CA LEU A 347 -13.60 7.25 -10.77
C LEU A 347 -13.45 8.77 -10.56
N ILE A 348 -13.82 9.59 -11.53
CA ILE A 348 -13.76 11.07 -11.42
C ILE A 348 -14.67 11.55 -10.27
N CYS A 349 -15.89 11.01 -10.17
CA CYS A 349 -16.83 11.32 -9.09
C CYS A 349 -16.23 11.01 -7.71
N GLN A 350 -15.59 9.84 -7.57
CA GLN A 350 -14.91 9.43 -6.33
C GLN A 350 -13.72 10.34 -6.00
N LEU A 351 -12.85 10.64 -6.98
CA LEU A 351 -11.69 11.51 -6.78
C LEU A 351 -12.05 12.97 -6.47
N GLN A 352 -13.25 13.40 -6.83
CA GLN A 352 -13.78 14.73 -6.53
C GLN A 352 -14.64 14.76 -5.25
N ASN A 353 -14.76 13.66 -4.51
CA ASN A 353 -15.62 13.51 -3.34
C ASN A 353 -17.07 13.99 -3.59
N ASN A 354 -17.58 13.75 -4.81
CA ASN A 354 -18.94 14.13 -5.13
C ASN A 354 -19.91 13.02 -4.72
N THR A 355 -20.79 13.33 -3.76
CA THR A 355 -21.84 12.44 -3.25
C THR A 355 -23.17 12.59 -3.98
N ASP A 356 -23.36 13.65 -4.77
CA ASP A 356 -24.61 13.99 -5.45
C ASP A 356 -24.78 13.26 -6.80
N GLY A 357 -23.88 12.30 -7.08
CA GLY A 357 -23.86 11.50 -8.29
C GLY A 357 -23.25 12.22 -9.51
N TYR A 358 -23.34 11.55 -10.67
CA TYR A 358 -22.90 12.10 -11.95
C TYR A 358 -23.92 11.80 -13.05
N GLN A 359 -23.98 12.65 -14.06
CA GLN A 359 -24.66 12.35 -15.32
C GLN A 359 -23.63 12.16 -16.42
N LEU A 360 -23.83 11.17 -17.27
CA LEU A 360 -22.96 10.88 -18.40
C LEU A 360 -23.71 11.12 -19.70
N CYS A 361 -23.21 12.03 -20.53
CA CYS A 361 -23.73 12.29 -21.87
C CYS A 361 -22.73 11.78 -22.90
N ASN A 362 -23.20 10.97 -23.85
CA ASN A 362 -22.40 10.52 -24.98
C ASN A 362 -22.58 11.52 -26.13
N THR A 363 -21.48 12.01 -26.67
CA THR A 363 -21.46 12.80 -27.92
C THR A 363 -20.97 11.93 -29.06
N LYS A 364 -21.49 12.17 -30.28
CA LYS A 364 -21.02 11.47 -31.48
C LYS A 364 -19.48 11.54 -31.54
N ASN A 365 -18.83 10.43 -31.89
CA ASN A 365 -17.37 10.26 -32.04
C ASN A 365 -16.57 9.86 -30.76
N GLY A 366 -17.19 9.16 -29.80
CA GLY A 366 -16.45 8.55 -28.68
C GLY A 366 -15.97 9.56 -27.62
N ILE A 367 -16.58 10.75 -27.61
CA ILE A 367 -16.38 11.78 -26.60
C ILE A 367 -17.54 11.69 -25.59
N TYR A 368 -17.22 11.77 -24.32
CA TYR A 368 -18.20 11.70 -23.23
C TYR A 368 -18.09 12.92 -22.32
N HIS A 369 -19.23 13.42 -21.87
CA HIS A 369 -19.31 14.47 -20.86
C HIS A 369 -19.79 13.90 -19.53
N VAL A 370 -19.01 14.11 -18.48
CA VAL A 370 -19.33 13.77 -17.09
C VAL A 370 -19.74 15.06 -16.38
N LEU A 371 -21.00 15.16 -16.00
CA LEU A 371 -21.56 16.31 -15.30
C LEU A 371 -21.62 16.01 -13.80
N LEU A 372 -20.91 16.81 -13.02
CA LEU A 372 -20.89 16.74 -11.57
C LEU A 372 -21.64 17.95 -11.00
N LYS A 373 -22.72 17.69 -10.25
CA LYS A 373 -23.41 18.72 -9.46
C LYS A 373 -22.59 18.98 -8.20
N GLN A 374 -22.26 20.24 -7.93
CA GLN A 374 -21.56 20.62 -6.70
C GLN A 374 -22.38 21.68 -5.96
N LYS A 375 -22.48 21.52 -4.64
CA LYS A 375 -22.90 22.65 -3.78
C LYS A 375 -21.92 23.80 -4.00
N PRO A 376 -22.40 25.06 -4.10
CA PRO A 376 -21.50 26.20 -4.22
C PRO A 376 -20.50 26.18 -3.05
N PRO A 377 -19.22 26.53 -3.28
CA PRO A 377 -18.27 26.63 -2.19
C PRO A 377 -18.86 27.58 -1.13
N PRO A 378 -18.74 27.28 0.17
CA PRO A 378 -19.20 28.20 1.20
C PRO A 378 -18.56 29.56 0.93
N GLU A 379 -19.37 30.62 0.89
CA GLU A 379 -18.86 31.99 0.84
C GLU A 379 -17.84 32.11 1.97
N LYS A 380 -16.60 32.47 1.61
CA LYS A 380 -15.62 32.80 2.64
C LYS A 380 -16.23 33.95 3.44
N PRO A 381 -16.48 33.81 4.76
CA PRO A 381 -16.73 34.99 5.57
C PRO A 381 -15.54 35.92 5.36
N PHE A 382 -15.83 37.21 5.14
CA PHE A 382 -14.84 38.27 5.00
C PHE A 382 -13.67 38.01 5.94
N ALA A 383 -12.47 37.86 5.36
CA ALA A 383 -11.27 37.61 6.13
C ALA A 383 -11.09 38.75 7.14
N GLN A 384 -11.25 38.48 8.42
CA GLN A 384 -10.64 39.31 9.44
C GLN A 384 -9.11 39.24 9.21
N PRO A 385 -8.39 40.38 9.25
CA PRO A 385 -6.96 40.39 9.02
C PRO A 385 -6.25 39.45 10.01
N PRO A 386 -5.15 38.80 9.59
CA PRO A 386 -4.47 37.81 10.40
C PRO A 386 -3.96 38.42 11.70
N VAL A 387 -4.40 37.87 12.84
CA VAL A 387 -3.75 38.10 14.12
C VAL A 387 -2.33 37.56 14.02
N ILE A 388 -1.36 38.46 14.05
CA ILE A 388 0.07 38.16 14.06
C ILE A 388 0.38 37.42 15.37
N LEU A 389 0.40 36.09 15.34
CA LEU A 389 1.03 35.29 16.38
C LEU A 389 2.55 35.44 16.22
N LYS A 390 3.15 36.30 17.06
CA LYS A 390 4.61 36.38 17.23
C LYS A 390 5.15 34.98 17.51
N LYS A 391 6.05 34.49 16.65
CA LYS A 391 6.91 33.34 16.96
C LYS A 391 7.69 33.64 18.24
N PRO A 392 7.74 32.75 19.25
CA PRO A 392 8.76 32.83 20.27
C PRO A 392 10.13 32.56 19.63
N ALA A 393 11.03 33.50 19.78
CA ALA A 393 12.43 33.37 19.40
C ALA A 393 13.09 32.32 20.32
N LEU A 394 13.60 31.24 19.74
CA LEU A 394 14.52 30.34 20.42
C LEU A 394 15.68 30.02 19.48
N PHE A 395 16.87 30.02 20.07
CA PHE A 395 18.23 29.89 19.52
C PHE A 395 18.92 31.20 19.10
N GLY A 396 19.37 31.92 20.14
CA GLY A 396 20.58 32.73 20.06
C GLY A 396 21.83 31.83 20.04
N LYS A 397 22.79 32.24 19.22
CA LYS A 397 24.17 31.74 19.17
C LYS A 397 24.94 32.20 20.41
N SER A 398 25.63 31.26 21.06
CA SER A 398 27.01 31.39 21.55
C SER A 398 27.43 30.03 22.11
#